data_AF-A0A5M9HWJ8-F1
#
_entry.id   AF-A0A5M9HWJ8-F1
#
_cell.length_a   1.000
_cell.length_b   1.000
_cell.length_c   1.000
_cell.angle_alpha   90.00
_cell.angle_beta   90.00
_cell.angle_gamma   90.00
#
_symmetry.space_group_name_H-M   'P 1'
#
loop_
_entity.id
_entity.type
_entity.pdbx_description
1 polymer ?
#
loop_
_entity_poly.entity_id
_entity_poly.type
_entity_poly.pdbx_seq_one_letter_code
_entity_poly.pdbx_strand_id
1 'polypeptide(L)'
;MIEVEVKLPVAELAEIKEKLLQTGFKETGFIEECDTYFDNKQGDIRANGEALRVRETKDHLSGKRRAQINFKGKKLDTRTMTRR
;
A
#
# COMPACT_ATOMS: atom_id res chain seq x y z
N MET A 1 5.99 -10.37 11.75
CA MET A 1 6.54 -9.72 10.54
C MET A 1 6.47 -8.21 10.77
N ILE A 2 7.55 -7.49 10.49
CA ILE A 2 7.59 -6.02 10.59
C ILE A 2 7.79 -5.47 9.17
N GLU A 3 7.03 -4.44 8.81
CA GLU A 3 7.14 -3.73 7.54
C GLU A 3 7.41 -2.25 7.85
N VAL A 4 8.47 -1.69 7.26
CA VAL A 4 8.85 -0.28 7.40
C VAL A 4 8.72 0.39 6.03
N GLU A 5 7.89 1.43 5.93
CA GLU A 5 7.57 2.11 4.68
C GLU A 5 7.62 3.63 4.88
N VAL A 6 8.12 4.36 3.88
CA VAL A 6 8.08 5.83 3.82
C VAL A 6 7.29 6.25 2.59
N LYS A 7 6.25 7.07 2.77
CA LYS A 7 5.47 7.67 1.69
C LYS A 7 5.93 9.11 1.48
N LEU A 8 6.30 9.45 0.25
CA LEU A 8 6.73 10.79 -0.14
C LEU A 8 5.76 11.35 -1.21
N PRO A 9 5.36 12.63 -1.12
CA PRO A 9 4.64 13.28 -2.21
C PRO A 9 5.54 13.32 -3.45
N VAL A 10 4.97 13.02 -4.61
CA VAL A 10 5.64 13.11 -5.92
C VAL A 10 5.01 14.25 -6.69
N ALA A 11 5.80 15.30 -6.95
CA ALA A 11 5.34 16.44 -7.72
C ALA A 11 5.26 16.11 -9.22
N GLU A 12 6.35 15.56 -9.77
CA GLU A 12 6.46 15.23 -11.20
C GLU A 12 6.79 13.75 -11.40
N LEU A 13 5.79 12.98 -11.85
CA LEU A 13 5.92 11.53 -12.00
C LEU A 13 6.95 11.15 -13.07
N ALA A 14 7.02 11.90 -14.17
CA ALA A 14 7.92 11.62 -15.27
C ALA A 14 9.40 11.75 -14.85
N GLU A 15 9.74 12.81 -14.13
CA GLU A 15 11.09 13.05 -13.63
C GLU A 15 11.52 11.96 -12.64
N ILE A 16 10.66 11.60 -11.70
CA ILE A 16 10.94 10.52 -10.75
C ILE A 16 11.14 9.18 -11.47
N LYS A 17 10.29 8.88 -12.45
CA LYS A 17 10.41 7.66 -13.26
C LYS A 17 11.74 7.58 -14.00
N GLU A 18 12.16 8.68 -14.64
CA GLU A 18 13.45 8.75 -15.33
C GLU A 18 14.62 8.50 -14.38
N LYS A 19 14.66 9.18 -13.23
CA LYS A 19 15.71 8.98 -12.22
C LYS A 19 15.74 7.55 -11.72
N LEU A 20 14.58 6.93 -11.46
CA LEU A 20 14.51 5.53 -11.06
C LEU A 20 15.16 4.61 -12.11
N LEU A 21 14.82 4.78 -13.39
CA LEU A 21 15.41 4.00 -14.48
C LEU A 21 16.95 4.19 -14.57
N GLN A 22 17.44 5.42 -14.41
CA GLN A 22 18.89 5.71 -14.39
C GLN A 22 19.62 5.03 -13.21
N THR A 23 18.93 4.79 -12.09
CA THR A 23 19.47 4.05 -10.94
C THR A 23 19.39 2.53 -11.06
N GLY A 24 18.91 2.00 -12.20
CA GLY A 24 18.81 0.57 -12.45
C GLY A 24 17.47 -0.06 -12.05
N PHE A 25 16.46 0.75 -11.71
CA PHE A 25 15.09 0.27 -11.55
C PHE A 25 14.61 -0.38 -12.86
N LYS A 26 13.83 -1.46 -12.75
CA LYS A 26 13.20 -2.13 -13.89
C LYS A 26 11.69 -2.12 -13.69
N GLU A 27 10.96 -1.66 -14.70
CA GLU A 27 9.51 -1.77 -14.70
C GLU A 27 9.10 -3.23 -14.85
N THR A 28 8.38 -3.76 -13.86
CA THR A 28 7.96 -5.17 -13.82
C THR A 28 6.45 -5.38 -13.92
N GLY A 29 5.65 -4.31 -13.88
CA GLY A 29 4.19 -4.40 -13.91
C GLY A 29 3.53 -3.03 -13.96
N PHE A 30 2.29 -3.01 -14.44
CA PHE A 30 1.42 -1.84 -14.35
C PHE A 30 0.18 -2.23 -13.55
N ILE A 31 0.23 -1.92 -12.26
CA ILE A 31 -0.62 -2.53 -11.26
C ILE A 31 -1.72 -1.56 -10.82
N GLU A 32 -2.97 -2.03 -10.90
CA GLU A 32 -4.12 -1.42 -10.25
C GLU A 32 -4.44 -2.20 -8.97
N GLU A 33 -4.62 -1.48 -7.86
CA GLU A 33 -5.00 -2.07 -6.57
C GLU A 33 -6.31 -1.45 -6.07
N CYS A 34 -7.27 -2.30 -5.74
CA CYS A 34 -8.55 -1.92 -5.13
C CYS A 34 -8.61 -2.48 -3.72
N ASP A 35 -8.73 -1.60 -2.73
CA ASP A 35 -8.80 -1.97 -1.31
C ASP A 35 -10.23 -1.86 -0.79
N THR A 36 -10.78 -2.96 -0.27
CA THR A 36 -11.99 -2.95 0.55
C THR A 36 -11.61 -3.12 2.02
N TYR A 37 -11.92 -2.12 2.84
CA TYR A 37 -11.63 -2.14 4.28
C TYR A 37 -12.81 -2.70 5.07
N PHE A 38 -12.49 -3.47 6.11
CA PHE A 38 -13.46 -4.08 7.00
C PHE A 38 -13.21 -3.67 8.44
N ASP A 39 -14.29 -3.56 9.19
CA ASP A 39 -14.26 -3.36 10.63
C ASP A 39 -15.22 -4.36 11.30
N ASN A 40 -15.09 -4.56 12.61
CA ASN A 40 -16.09 -5.30 13.37
C ASN A 40 -17.30 -4.40 13.69
N LYS A 41 -18.38 -4.99 14.23
CA LYS A 41 -19.57 -4.23 14.62
C LYS A 41 -19.28 -3.14 15.64
N GLN A 42 -18.25 -3.32 16.45
CA GLN A 42 -17.83 -2.41 17.50
C GLN A 42 -16.95 -1.25 16.98
N GLY A 43 -16.36 -1.36 15.79
CA GLY A 43 -15.42 -0.38 15.24
C GLY A 43 -14.00 -0.45 15.84
N ASP A 44 -13.67 -1.54 16.54
CA ASP A 44 -12.44 -1.65 17.32
C ASP A 44 -11.19 -1.70 16.44
N ILE A 45 -11.27 -2.27 15.23
CA ILE A 45 -10.11 -2.41 14.35
C ILE A 45 -9.59 -1.01 14.01
N ARG A 46 -10.47 -0.13 13.54
CA ARG A 46 -10.09 1.25 13.26
C ARG A 46 -9.73 2.01 14.54
N ALA A 47 -10.49 1.86 15.62
CA ALA A 47 -10.26 2.58 16.87
C ALA A 47 -8.88 2.27 17.48
N ASN A 48 -8.40 1.04 17.31
CA ASN A 48 -7.08 0.60 17.76
C ASN A 48 -5.93 1.02 16.82
N GLY A 49 -6.23 1.74 15.73
CA GLY A 49 -5.25 2.08 14.70
C GLY A 49 -4.79 0.87 13.88
N GLU A 50 -5.61 -0.18 13.84
CA GLU A 50 -5.40 -1.39 13.04
C GLU A 50 -6.17 -1.26 11.71
N ALA A 51 -5.89 -2.15 10.76
CA ALA A 51 -6.64 -2.18 9.50
C ALA A 51 -6.75 -3.60 8.95
N LEU A 52 -7.98 -4.03 8.67
CA LEU A 52 -8.28 -5.24 7.92
C LEU A 52 -8.75 -4.84 6.51
N ARG A 53 -8.15 -5.43 5.48
CA ARG A 53 -8.59 -5.24 4.09
C ARG A 53 -8.52 -6.51 3.26
N VAL A 54 -9.39 -6.58 2.27
CA VAL A 54 -9.19 -7.40 1.07
C VAL A 54 -8.67 -6.47 -0.02
N ARG A 55 -7.51 -6.82 -0.58
CA ARG A 55 -6.93 -6.12 -1.73
C ARG A 55 -7.08 -6.98 -2.97
N GLU A 56 -7.70 -6.42 -3.98
CA GLU A 56 -7.69 -6.97 -5.34
C GLU A 56 -6.60 -6.27 -6.14
N THR A 57 -5.84 -7.04 -6.92
CA THR A 57 -4.77 -6.52 -7.76
C THR A 57 -4.97 -6.99 -9.19
N LYS A 58 -4.90 -6.07 -10.14
CA LYS A 58 -4.88 -6.35 -11.59
C LYS A 58 -3.58 -5.81 -12.17
N ASP A 59 -2.82 -6.69 -12.81
CA ASP A 59 -1.69 -6.27 -13.64
C ASP A 59 -2.18 -6.07 -15.08
N HIS A 60 -2.12 -4.84 -15.56
CA HIS A 60 -2.56 -4.50 -16.92
C HIS A 60 -1.57 -4.96 -17.99
N LEU A 61 -0.32 -5.27 -17.65
CA LEU A 61 0.64 -5.81 -18.61
C LEU A 61 0.44 -7.30 -18.85
N SER A 62 0.28 -8.09 -17.78
CA SER A 62 0.11 -9.55 -17.89
C SER A 62 -1.35 -10.01 -17.92
N GLY A 63 -2.31 -9.13 -17.60
CA GLY A 63 -3.73 -9.46 -17.46
C GLY A 63 -4.09 -10.26 -16.20
N LYS A 64 -3.09 -10.64 -15.39
CA LYS A 64 -3.30 -11.46 -14.18
C LYS A 64 -4.05 -10.68 -13.10
N ARG A 65 -4.91 -11.41 -12.38
CA ARG A 65 -5.63 -10.91 -11.21
C ARG A 65 -5.33 -11.76 -10.00
N ARG A 66 -5.28 -11.14 -8.84
CA ARG A 66 -5.13 -11.80 -7.54
C ARG A 66 -5.91 -11.05 -6.47
N ALA A 67 -6.27 -11.75 -5.41
CA ALA A 67 -6.80 -11.16 -4.19
C ALA A 67 -5.95 -11.61 -3.00
N GLN A 68 -5.79 -10.72 -2.03
CA GLN A 68 -5.08 -11.00 -0.79
C GLN A 68 -5.79 -10.35 0.40
N ILE A 69 -5.73 -11.01 1.55
CA ILE A 69 -6.20 -10.46 2.82
C ILE A 69 -4.99 -9.88 3.55
N ASN A 70 -5.11 -8.64 4.03
CA ASN A 70 -4.08 -8.01 4.86
C ASN A 70 -4.68 -7.55 6.18
N PHE A 71 -3.97 -7.84 7.28
CA PHE A 71 -4.22 -7.25 8.58
C PHE A 71 -2.98 -6.48 9.03
N LYS A 72 -3.11 -5.15 9.17
CA LYS A 72 -2.08 -4.29 9.75
C LYS A 72 -2.39 -4.13 11.24
N GLY A 73 -1.52 -4.69 12.08
CA GLY A 73 -1.65 -4.58 13.53
C GLY A 73 -1.40 -3.17 14.05
N LYS A 74 -1.50 -3.03 15.38
CA LYS A 74 -1.31 -1.76 16.08
C LYS A 74 0.02 -1.12 15.73
N LYS A 75 0.07 0.21 15.82
CA LYS A 75 1.32 0.95 15.68
C LYS A 75 2.34 0.45 16.69
N LEU A 76 3.58 0.34 16.23
CA LEU A 76 4.71 -0.03 17.08
C LEU A 76 5.21 1.16 17.91
N ASP A 77 4.90 2.39 17.50
CA ASP A 77 5.34 3.62 18.16
C ASP A 77 4.36 4.79 17.92
N THR A 78 4.64 5.93 18.56
CA THR A 78 3.85 7.17 18.47
C THR A 78 4.44 8.23 17.54
N ARG A 79 5.62 7.99 16.96
CA ARG A 79 6.34 8.93 16.07
C ARG A 79 5.99 8.71 14.60
N THR A 80 5.74 7.46 14.23
CA THR A 80 5.43 7.03 12.88
C THR A 80 3.99 7.42 12.54
N MET A 81 3.87 8.35 11.60
CA MET A 81 2.59 8.92 11.18
C MET A 81 1.80 7.94 10.30
N THR A 82 0.48 7.90 10.50
CA THR A 82 -0.45 7.43 9.45
C THR A 82 -0.91 8.67 8.69
N ARG A 83 -1.30 8.52 7.41
CA ARG A 83 -1.92 9.57 6.58
C ARG A 83 -2.83 10.45 7.46
N ARG A 84 -2.51 11.74 7.62
CA ARG A 84 -3.48 12.77 8.04
C ARG A 84 -4.33 13.14 6.83
#